data_AF-A0A7J3TYJ7-F1
#
_entry.id   AF-A0A7J3TYJ7-F1
#
_cell.length_a   1.000
_cell.length_b   1.000
_cell.length_c   1.000
_cell.angle_alpha   90.00
_cell.angle_beta   90.00
_cell.angle_gamma   90.00
#
_symmetry.space_group_name_H-M   'P 1'
#
loop_
_entity.id
_entity.type
_entity.pdbx_description
1 polymer ?
#
loop_
_entity_poly.entity_id
_entity_poly.type
_entity_poly.pdbx_seq_one_letter_code
_entity_poly.pdbx_strand_id
1 'polypeptide(L)'
;GWILGYREAVSAHRSEVESVLNTIGEKYGFVQSWSMGSTPSNVIAYYAASYKIFKTLGDKYGGLEYYKRFFKIVKRMGSVNDDSSIITALGQAANNTIEVLEMFKKWGFTGVSSIEEIAVFMEKARKTVEDLSILLQPFKLIAQILVSMALEAYNKGYYSRALLYANGAVTIAANAPILCLITYGLAAFLIARLAYRRMVKPKPVKPELLFCPYCGARLPRGALYCPYCGQRVQY
;
A
#
# COMPACT_ATOMS: atom_id res chain seq x y z
N GLY A 1 -44.43 32.62 10.38
CA GLY A 1 -44.60 31.25 9.86
C GLY A 1 -44.24 31.27 8.40
N TRP A 2 -43.26 30.48 7.99
CA TRP A 2 -42.91 30.30 6.58
C TRP A 2 -42.58 28.83 6.40
N ILE A 3 -43.57 28.05 5.95
CA ILE A 3 -43.31 26.73 5.40
C ILE A 3 -42.69 27.03 4.03
N LEU A 4 -41.35 27.07 3.97
CA LEU A 4 -40.64 27.04 2.71
C LEU A 4 -41.17 25.83 1.95
N GLY A 5 -41.78 26.03 0.78
CA GLY A 5 -42.29 24.93 0.00
C GLY A 5 -41.15 23.97 -0.34
N TYR A 6 -41.45 22.67 -0.32
CA TYR A 6 -40.47 21.61 -0.59
C TYR A 6 -39.76 21.82 -1.93
N ARG A 7 -40.43 22.49 -2.88
CA ARG A 7 -39.90 22.78 -4.21
C ARG A 7 -38.83 23.89 -4.17
N GLU A 8 -39.06 24.97 -3.43
CA GLU A 8 -38.11 26.06 -3.25
C GLU A 8 -36.86 25.62 -2.46
N ALA A 9 -37.06 24.79 -1.42
CA ALA A 9 -35.96 24.19 -0.65
C ALA A 9 -35.09 23.28 -1.53
N VAL A 10 -35.70 22.44 -2.37
CA VAL A 10 -34.99 21.57 -3.32
C VAL A 10 -34.25 22.40 -4.38
N SER A 11 -34.82 23.50 -4.87
CA SER A 11 -34.14 24.36 -5.85
C SER A 11 -32.95 25.12 -5.25
N ALA A 12 -33.08 25.67 -4.04
CA ALA A 12 -31.99 26.35 -3.35
C ALA A 12 -30.84 25.37 -3.06
N HIS A 13 -31.17 24.17 -2.59
CA HIS A 13 -30.19 23.11 -2.35
C HIS A 13 -29.54 22.62 -3.65
N ARG A 14 -30.28 22.56 -4.76
CA ARG A 14 -29.72 22.23 -6.08
C ARG A 14 -28.71 23.27 -6.55
N SER A 15 -29.00 24.57 -6.41
CA SER A 15 -28.08 25.63 -6.82
C SER A 15 -26.77 25.62 -6.01
N GLU A 16 -26.86 25.34 -4.71
CA GLU A 16 -25.68 25.17 -3.85
C GLU A 16 -24.86 23.95 -4.28
N VAL A 17 -25.50 22.80 -4.50
CA VAL A 17 -24.85 21.58 -5.00
C VAL A 17 -24.19 21.80 -6.35
N GLU A 18 -24.84 22.49 -7.29
CA GLU A 18 -24.29 22.83 -8.60
C GLU A 18 -23.06 23.73 -8.51
N SER A 19 -23.05 24.72 -7.61
CA SER A 19 -21.89 25.58 -7.39
C SER A 19 -20.67 24.79 -6.89
N VAL A 20 -20.90 23.83 -5.99
CA VAL A 20 -19.85 22.96 -5.46
C VAL A 20 -19.36 21.99 -6.53
N LEU A 21 -20.27 21.43 -7.35
CA LEU A 21 -19.93 20.56 -8.47
C LEU A 21 -19.02 21.25 -9.50
N ASN A 22 -19.30 22.52 -9.81
CA ASN A 22 -18.45 23.31 -10.71
C ASN A 22 -17.03 23.49 -10.16
N THR A 23 -16.87 23.52 -8.83
CA THR A 23 -15.56 23.69 -8.18
C THR A 23 -14.76 22.38 -8.16
N ILE A 24 -15.41 21.23 -7.93
CA ILE A 24 -14.73 19.93 -7.82
C ILE A 24 -14.52 19.22 -9.17
N GLY A 25 -15.28 19.60 -10.21
CA GLY A 25 -15.23 18.98 -11.53
C GLY A 25 -15.74 17.53 -11.54
N GLU A 26 -15.45 16.76 -12.59
CA GLU A 26 -15.89 15.35 -12.72
C GLU A 26 -15.07 14.34 -11.87
N LYS A 27 -14.41 14.78 -10.79
CA LYS A 27 -13.56 13.93 -9.95
C LYS A 27 -14.26 13.61 -8.63
N TYR A 28 -15.14 12.63 -8.64
CA TYR A 28 -15.95 12.23 -7.48
C TYR A 28 -15.33 11.10 -6.64
N GLY A 29 -14.19 10.54 -7.04
CA GLY A 29 -13.55 9.39 -6.38
C GLY A 29 -13.11 9.64 -4.93
N PHE A 30 -12.96 10.90 -4.51
CA PHE A 30 -12.67 11.23 -3.12
C PHE A 30 -13.76 10.73 -2.15
N VAL A 31 -14.96 10.41 -2.63
CA VAL A 31 -16.02 9.81 -1.80
C VAL A 31 -15.56 8.48 -1.16
N GLN A 32 -14.63 7.74 -1.77
CA GLN A 32 -14.08 6.49 -1.21
C GLN A 32 -13.34 6.69 0.11
N SER A 33 -12.79 7.89 0.37
CA SER A 33 -12.03 8.15 1.60
C SER A 33 -12.90 8.63 2.77
N TRP A 34 -14.22 8.73 2.58
CA TRP A 34 -15.10 9.14 3.66
C TRP A 34 -15.16 8.06 4.75
N SER A 35 -14.87 8.45 6.00
CA SER A 35 -15.02 7.60 7.17
C SER A 35 -15.89 8.28 8.23
N MET A 36 -16.73 7.50 8.93
CA MET A 36 -17.63 8.03 9.97
C MET A 36 -16.91 8.63 11.20
N GLY A 37 -15.59 8.40 11.34
CA GLY A 37 -14.78 8.90 12.46
C GLY A 37 -14.04 10.21 12.20
N SER A 38 -14.06 10.73 10.96
CA SER A 38 -13.45 12.00 10.60
C SER A 38 -14.44 12.86 9.85
N THR A 39 -14.85 13.98 10.43
CA THR A 39 -15.69 14.96 9.72
C THR A 39 -14.81 15.64 8.67
N PRO A 40 -15.05 15.42 7.37
CA PRO A 40 -14.25 16.06 6.35
C PRO A 40 -14.43 17.59 6.41
N SER A 41 -13.40 18.34 6.03
CA SER A 41 -13.48 19.81 5.99
C SER A 41 -14.58 20.34 5.08
N ASN A 42 -14.93 19.59 4.02
CA ASN A 42 -15.98 19.94 3.08
C ASN A 42 -17.00 18.81 2.93
N VAL A 43 -17.89 18.68 3.92
CA VAL A 43 -19.00 17.71 3.94
C VAL A 43 -19.93 17.89 2.72
N ILE A 44 -20.17 19.14 2.32
CA ILE A 44 -21.07 19.48 1.20
C ILE A 44 -20.56 18.86 -0.11
N ALA A 45 -19.26 18.85 -0.34
CA ALA A 45 -18.67 18.22 -1.53
C ALA A 45 -18.94 16.71 -1.61
N TYR A 46 -18.90 15.98 -0.48
CA TYR A 46 -19.22 14.55 -0.45
C TYR A 46 -20.68 14.27 -0.81
N TYR A 47 -21.61 15.06 -0.26
CA TYR A 47 -23.02 14.95 -0.62
C TYR A 47 -23.29 15.36 -2.07
N ALA A 48 -22.69 16.45 -2.54
CA ALA A 48 -22.81 16.90 -3.93
C ALA A 48 -22.30 15.86 -4.92
N ALA A 49 -21.11 15.28 -4.67
CA ALA A 49 -20.52 14.23 -5.49
C ALA A 49 -21.39 12.95 -5.49
N SER A 50 -21.83 12.50 -4.30
CA SER A 50 -22.72 11.34 -4.16
C SER A 50 -24.03 11.57 -4.91
N TYR A 51 -24.68 12.72 -4.70
CA TYR A 51 -25.88 13.09 -5.43
C TYR A 51 -25.65 13.06 -6.94
N LYS A 52 -24.54 13.62 -7.44
CA LYS A 52 -24.24 13.64 -8.87
C LYS A 52 -24.05 12.23 -9.44
N ILE A 53 -23.35 11.34 -8.74
CA ILE A 53 -23.19 9.93 -9.12
C ILE A 53 -24.57 9.26 -9.27
N PHE A 54 -25.38 9.28 -8.20
CA PHE A 54 -26.70 8.65 -8.21
C PHE A 54 -27.67 9.32 -9.20
N LYS A 55 -27.61 10.65 -9.36
CA LYS A 55 -28.43 11.34 -10.35
C LYS A 55 -28.06 10.90 -11.77
N THR A 56 -26.77 10.83 -12.08
CA THR A 56 -26.27 10.45 -13.40
C THR A 56 -26.62 8.99 -13.75
N LEU A 57 -26.42 8.06 -12.82
CA LEU A 57 -26.79 6.65 -13.02
C LEU A 57 -28.30 6.47 -13.15
N GLY A 58 -29.07 7.16 -12.30
CA GLY A 58 -30.52 7.12 -12.34
C GLY A 58 -31.07 7.64 -13.68
N ASP A 59 -30.63 8.82 -14.10
CA ASP A 59 -31.10 9.42 -15.36
C ASP A 59 -30.76 8.55 -16.58
N LYS A 60 -29.62 7.85 -16.53
CA LYS A 60 -29.17 7.00 -17.63
C LYS A 60 -29.83 5.62 -17.68
N TYR A 61 -30.07 4.97 -16.54
CA TYR A 61 -30.45 3.55 -16.49
C TYR A 61 -31.90 3.26 -16.06
N GLY A 62 -32.73 4.30 -15.90
CA GLY A 62 -34.18 4.15 -15.67
C GLY A 62 -34.68 4.55 -14.29
N GLY A 63 -34.03 5.52 -13.65
CA GLY A 63 -34.49 6.22 -12.45
C GLY A 63 -34.71 5.31 -11.25
N LEU A 64 -35.90 5.38 -10.66
CA LEU A 64 -36.24 4.61 -9.46
C LEU A 64 -36.33 3.11 -9.72
N GLU A 65 -36.77 2.68 -10.91
CA GLU A 65 -36.82 1.25 -11.26
C GLU A 65 -35.42 0.64 -11.38
N TYR A 66 -34.43 1.42 -11.83
CA TYR A 66 -33.03 1.03 -11.78
C TYR A 66 -32.57 0.76 -10.34
N TYR A 67 -32.83 1.70 -9.42
CA TYR A 67 -32.45 1.54 -8.02
C TYR A 67 -33.17 0.39 -7.33
N LYS A 68 -34.42 0.13 -7.67
CA LYS A 68 -35.16 -1.03 -7.18
C LYS A 68 -34.49 -2.35 -7.60
N ARG A 69 -34.00 -2.45 -8.84
CA ARG A 69 -33.19 -3.61 -9.29
C ARG A 69 -31.87 -3.72 -8.53
N PHE A 70 -31.17 -2.59 -8.36
CA PHE A 70 -29.93 -2.52 -7.58
C PHE A 70 -30.10 -3.02 -6.15
N PHE A 71 -31.09 -2.50 -5.40
CA PHE A 71 -31.32 -2.96 -4.02
C PHE A 71 -31.75 -4.43 -3.95
N LYS A 72 -32.47 -4.96 -4.96
CA LYS A 72 -32.75 -6.39 -5.08
C LYS A 72 -31.49 -7.22 -5.31
N ILE A 73 -30.51 -6.70 -6.06
CA ILE A 73 -29.19 -7.34 -6.24
C ILE A 73 -28.42 -7.32 -4.92
N VAL A 74 -28.28 -6.16 -4.28
CA VAL A 74 -27.59 -6.01 -2.99
C VAL A 74 -28.15 -6.98 -1.94
N LYS A 75 -29.48 -7.07 -1.82
CA LYS A 75 -30.14 -8.01 -0.89
C LYS A 75 -29.80 -9.47 -1.18
N ARG A 76 -29.60 -9.85 -2.45
CA ARG A 76 -29.20 -11.21 -2.85
C ARG A 76 -27.72 -11.49 -2.58
N MET A 77 -26.87 -10.47 -2.72
CA MET A 77 -25.44 -10.56 -2.37
C MET A 77 -25.22 -10.69 -0.86
N GLY A 78 -26.20 -10.29 -0.05
CA GLY A 78 -26.12 -10.33 1.40
C GLY A 78 -25.38 -9.11 1.94
N SER A 79 -24.16 -9.29 2.39
CA SER A 79 -23.34 -8.21 2.98
C SER A 79 -22.49 -7.55 1.90
N VAL A 80 -22.66 -6.24 1.74
CA VAL A 80 -21.92 -5.42 0.78
C VAL A 80 -20.99 -4.52 1.58
N ASN A 81 -19.72 -4.91 1.64
CA ASN A 81 -18.72 -4.30 2.53
C ASN A 81 -17.59 -3.58 1.77
N ASP A 82 -17.73 -3.44 0.45
CA ASP A 82 -16.62 -3.06 -0.42
C ASP A 82 -17.10 -2.33 -1.68
N ASP A 83 -16.35 -1.32 -2.13
CA ASP A 83 -16.70 -0.50 -3.29
C ASP A 83 -16.91 -1.34 -4.56
N SER A 84 -16.07 -2.35 -4.79
CA SER A 84 -16.17 -3.22 -5.96
C SER A 84 -17.49 -4.01 -5.97
N SER A 85 -18.00 -4.40 -4.80
CA SER A 85 -19.31 -5.07 -4.71
C SER A 85 -20.48 -4.13 -4.99
N ILE A 86 -20.42 -2.87 -4.52
CA ILE A 86 -21.44 -1.85 -4.79
C ILE A 86 -21.46 -1.53 -6.29
N ILE A 87 -20.30 -1.28 -6.89
CA ILE A 87 -20.17 -0.94 -8.31
C ILE A 87 -20.61 -2.10 -9.19
N THR A 88 -20.25 -3.35 -8.82
CA THR A 88 -20.74 -4.54 -9.53
C THR A 88 -22.26 -4.65 -9.46
N ALA A 89 -22.87 -4.42 -8.30
CA ALA A 89 -24.32 -4.42 -8.15
C ALA A 89 -25.01 -3.32 -8.98
N LEU A 90 -24.44 -2.11 -9.02
CA LEU A 90 -24.92 -1.01 -9.86
C LEU A 90 -24.82 -1.35 -11.35
N GLY A 91 -23.73 -2.00 -11.74
CA GLY A 91 -23.48 -2.52 -13.08
C GLY A 91 -24.47 -3.59 -13.52
N GLN A 92 -24.70 -4.58 -12.66
CA GLN A 92 -25.69 -5.63 -12.89
C GLN A 92 -27.12 -5.06 -12.98
N ALA A 93 -27.47 -4.05 -12.17
CA ALA A 93 -28.77 -3.40 -12.24
C ALA A 93 -28.99 -2.62 -13.56
N ALA A 94 -27.88 -2.16 -14.16
CA ALA A 94 -27.84 -1.47 -15.45
C ALA A 94 -27.80 -2.44 -16.63
N ASN A 95 -27.65 -3.76 -16.39
CA ASN A 95 -27.29 -4.77 -17.39
C ASN A 95 -26.02 -4.40 -18.19
N ASN A 96 -25.11 -3.60 -17.61
CA ASN A 96 -23.87 -3.17 -18.23
C ASN A 96 -22.80 -2.86 -17.17
N THR A 97 -22.20 -3.90 -16.61
CA THR A 97 -21.18 -3.75 -15.55
C THR A 97 -19.93 -3.04 -16.01
N ILE A 98 -19.50 -3.27 -17.26
CA ILE A 98 -18.29 -2.67 -17.82
C ILE A 98 -18.44 -1.15 -17.91
N GLU A 99 -19.53 -0.67 -18.48
CA GLU A 99 -19.77 0.77 -18.65
C GLU A 99 -19.89 1.49 -17.30
N VAL A 100 -20.61 0.90 -16.34
CA VAL A 100 -20.70 1.49 -15.00
C VAL A 100 -19.31 1.54 -14.36
N LEU A 101 -18.52 0.46 -14.43
CA LEU A 101 -17.16 0.45 -13.90
C LEU A 101 -16.26 1.52 -14.55
N GLU A 102 -16.36 1.70 -15.87
CA GLU A 102 -15.65 2.74 -16.60
C GLU A 102 -16.06 4.16 -16.16
N MET A 103 -17.35 4.38 -15.90
CA MET A 103 -17.83 5.66 -15.36
C MET A 103 -17.21 5.94 -13.98
N PHE A 104 -17.17 4.95 -13.09
CA PHE A 104 -16.54 5.12 -11.77
C PHE A 104 -15.02 5.37 -11.89
N LYS A 105 -14.32 4.65 -12.78
CA LYS A 105 -12.90 4.91 -13.06
C LYS A 105 -12.69 6.33 -13.60
N LYS A 106 -13.53 6.80 -14.53
CA LYS A 106 -13.49 8.17 -15.06
C LYS A 106 -13.73 9.21 -13.96
N TRP A 107 -14.63 8.91 -13.01
CA TRP A 107 -14.86 9.77 -11.85
C TRP A 107 -13.73 9.73 -10.81
N GLY A 108 -12.68 8.93 -11.04
CA GLY A 108 -11.48 8.90 -10.20
C GLY A 108 -11.57 7.89 -9.05
N PHE A 109 -12.49 6.94 -9.10
CA PHE A 109 -12.48 5.80 -8.16
C PHE A 109 -11.28 4.91 -8.46
N THR A 110 -10.57 4.50 -7.43
CA THR A 110 -9.34 3.68 -7.51
C THR A 110 -9.52 2.34 -6.81
N GLY A 111 -8.78 1.33 -7.26
CA GLY A 111 -8.84 -0.01 -6.67
C GLY A 111 -10.15 -0.76 -6.92
N VAL A 112 -10.96 -0.32 -7.89
CA VAL A 112 -12.27 -0.90 -8.22
C VAL A 112 -12.21 -1.76 -9.49
N SER A 113 -12.81 -2.95 -9.41
CA SER A 113 -13.00 -3.87 -10.53
C SER A 113 -14.30 -4.66 -10.35
N SER A 114 -14.79 -5.30 -11.40
CA SER A 114 -15.94 -6.19 -11.26
C SER A 114 -15.57 -7.45 -10.47
N ILE A 115 -16.54 -8.05 -9.79
CA ILE A 115 -16.33 -9.30 -9.04
C ILE A 115 -15.79 -10.41 -9.96
N GLU A 116 -16.27 -10.45 -11.21
CA GLU A 116 -15.85 -11.41 -12.22
C GLU A 116 -14.41 -11.16 -12.69
N GLU A 117 -14.02 -9.91 -12.94
CA GLU A 117 -12.64 -9.54 -13.27
C GLU A 117 -11.67 -9.92 -12.14
N ILE A 118 -12.07 -9.68 -10.89
CA ILE A 118 -11.26 -10.01 -9.71
C ILE A 118 -11.08 -11.53 -9.62
N ALA A 119 -12.13 -12.32 -9.85
CA ALA A 119 -12.04 -13.78 -9.86
C ALA A 119 -11.04 -14.30 -10.90
N VAL A 120 -11.10 -13.77 -12.13
CA VAL A 120 -10.16 -14.12 -13.21
C VAL A 120 -8.73 -13.72 -12.83
N PHE A 121 -8.55 -12.52 -12.27
CA PHE A 121 -7.24 -12.03 -11.87
C PHE A 121 -6.64 -12.83 -10.71
N MET A 122 -7.44 -13.24 -9.72
CA MET A 122 -6.98 -14.10 -8.64
C MET A 122 -6.50 -15.46 -9.15
N GLU A 123 -7.22 -16.06 -10.11
CA GLU A 123 -6.80 -17.32 -10.72
C GLU A 123 -5.47 -17.15 -11.47
N LYS A 124 -5.30 -16.04 -12.19
CA LYS A 124 -4.01 -15.68 -12.81
C LYS A 124 -2.91 -15.52 -11.75
N ALA A 125 -3.18 -14.82 -10.65
CA ALA A 125 -2.22 -14.62 -9.57
C ALA A 125 -1.78 -15.95 -8.95
N ARG A 126 -2.73 -16.85 -8.68
CA ARG A 126 -2.48 -18.19 -8.18
C ARG A 126 -1.55 -18.98 -9.10
N LYS A 127 -1.89 -19.08 -10.39
CA LYS A 127 -1.04 -19.76 -11.39
C LYS A 127 0.37 -19.17 -11.46
N THR A 128 0.46 -17.84 -11.52
CA THR A 128 1.76 -17.13 -11.56
C THR A 128 2.65 -17.50 -10.37
N VAL A 129 2.06 -17.66 -9.18
CA VAL A 129 2.80 -18.02 -7.96
C VAL A 129 3.12 -19.52 -7.89
N GLU A 130 2.21 -20.38 -8.36
CA GLU A 130 2.42 -21.84 -8.43
C GLU A 130 3.62 -22.19 -9.33
N ASP A 131 3.74 -21.52 -10.47
CA ASP A 131 4.79 -21.73 -11.49
C ASP A 131 6.19 -21.25 -11.05
N LEU A 132 6.31 -20.50 -9.95
CA LEU A 132 7.61 -20.04 -9.45
C LEU A 132 8.51 -21.21 -9.03
N SER A 133 9.81 -21.13 -9.35
CA SER A 133 10.79 -22.08 -8.84
C SER A 133 10.92 -22.02 -7.32
N ILE A 134 11.13 -23.19 -6.70
CA ILE A 134 11.40 -23.31 -5.25
C ILE A 134 12.70 -22.60 -4.86
N LEU A 135 13.62 -22.38 -5.81
CA LEU A 135 14.87 -21.66 -5.52
C LEU A 135 14.63 -20.17 -5.21
N LEU A 136 13.46 -19.63 -5.55
CA LEU A 136 13.10 -18.23 -5.32
C LEU A 136 12.51 -17.99 -3.92
N GLN A 137 12.88 -18.82 -2.94
CA GLN A 137 12.59 -18.53 -1.54
C GLN A 137 13.45 -17.34 -1.06
N PRO A 138 12.94 -16.53 -0.11
CA PRO A 138 11.65 -16.66 0.60
C PRO A 138 10.45 -16.05 -0.16
N PHE A 139 10.67 -15.41 -1.30
CA PHE A 139 9.65 -14.61 -1.98
C PHE A 139 8.52 -15.45 -2.58
N LYS A 140 8.80 -16.69 -2.99
CA LYS A 140 7.75 -17.65 -3.35
C LYS A 140 6.76 -17.86 -2.20
N LEU A 141 7.25 -18.12 -0.97
CA LEU A 141 6.41 -18.30 0.20
C LEU A 141 5.58 -17.05 0.52
N ILE A 142 6.20 -15.86 0.47
CA ILE A 142 5.48 -14.60 0.71
C ILE A 142 4.36 -14.40 -0.32
N ALA A 143 4.63 -14.67 -1.60
CA ALA A 143 3.63 -14.58 -2.64
C ALA A 143 2.49 -15.60 -2.44
N GLN A 144 2.79 -16.81 -1.99
CA GLN A 144 1.77 -17.83 -1.65
C GLN A 144 0.87 -17.36 -0.51
N ILE A 145 1.45 -16.80 0.56
CA ILE A 145 0.67 -16.23 1.68
C ILE A 145 -0.28 -15.15 1.18
N LEU A 146 0.19 -14.26 0.30
CA LEU A 146 -0.66 -13.22 -0.28
C LEU A 146 -1.81 -13.78 -1.12
N VAL A 147 -1.59 -14.85 -1.90
CA VAL A 147 -2.68 -15.54 -2.61
C VAL A 147 -3.69 -16.13 -1.63
N SER A 148 -3.25 -16.76 -0.54
CA SER A 148 -4.15 -17.28 0.49
C SER A 148 -4.99 -16.17 1.14
N MET A 149 -4.36 -15.04 1.47
CA MET A 149 -5.06 -13.86 2.00
C MET A 149 -6.06 -13.27 0.98
N ALA A 150 -5.71 -13.28 -0.31
CA ALA A 150 -6.60 -12.83 -1.37
C ALA A 150 -7.86 -13.70 -1.46
N LEU A 151 -7.69 -15.03 -1.45
CA LEU A 151 -8.81 -15.98 -1.46
C LEU A 151 -9.69 -15.84 -0.23
N GLU A 152 -9.10 -15.70 0.95
CA GLU A 152 -9.86 -15.51 2.19
C GLU A 152 -10.66 -14.20 2.16
N ALA A 153 -10.04 -13.11 1.72
CA ALA A 153 -10.72 -11.81 1.57
C ALA A 153 -11.86 -11.89 0.55
N TYR A 154 -11.66 -12.58 -0.57
CA TYR A 154 -12.68 -12.78 -1.59
C TYR A 154 -13.89 -13.56 -1.05
N ASN A 155 -13.63 -14.67 -0.34
CA ASN A 155 -14.69 -15.49 0.26
C ASN A 155 -15.49 -14.74 1.33
N LYS A 156 -14.88 -13.75 1.99
CA LYS A 156 -15.53 -12.85 2.95
C LYS A 156 -16.25 -11.66 2.28
N GLY A 157 -16.18 -11.52 0.96
CA GLY A 157 -16.79 -10.42 0.21
C GLY A 157 -15.98 -9.12 0.22
N TYR A 158 -14.73 -9.14 0.69
CA TYR A 158 -13.83 -7.99 0.68
C TYR A 158 -13.03 -7.92 -0.64
N TYR A 159 -13.72 -7.62 -1.73
CA TYR A 159 -13.18 -7.73 -3.09
C TYR A 159 -12.01 -6.79 -3.39
N SER A 160 -12.05 -5.53 -2.95
CA SER A 160 -10.93 -4.60 -3.16
C SER A 160 -9.69 -5.04 -2.37
N ARG A 161 -9.87 -5.62 -1.18
CA ARG A 161 -8.76 -6.25 -0.42
C ARG A 161 -8.22 -7.48 -1.12
N ALA A 162 -9.10 -8.34 -1.65
CA ALA A 162 -8.69 -9.51 -2.42
C ALA A 162 -7.85 -9.11 -3.63
N LEU A 163 -8.30 -8.08 -4.37
CA LEU A 163 -7.56 -7.52 -5.50
C LEU A 163 -6.20 -6.94 -5.08
N LEU A 164 -6.13 -6.23 -3.96
CA LEU A 164 -4.87 -5.71 -3.43
C LEU A 164 -3.87 -6.82 -3.10
N TYR A 165 -4.30 -7.86 -2.38
CA TYR A 165 -3.44 -9.00 -2.05
C TYR A 165 -3.01 -9.78 -3.31
N ALA A 166 -3.91 -10.01 -4.26
CA ALA A 166 -3.59 -10.66 -5.52
C ALA A 166 -2.57 -9.86 -6.35
N ASN A 167 -2.71 -8.54 -6.41
CA ASN A 167 -1.73 -7.68 -7.07
C ASN A 167 -0.37 -7.77 -6.38
N GLY A 168 -0.33 -7.69 -5.05
CA GLY A 168 0.89 -7.86 -4.28
C GLY A 168 1.57 -9.22 -4.56
N ALA A 169 0.79 -10.31 -4.62
CA ALA A 169 1.32 -11.63 -4.94
C ALA A 169 1.99 -11.67 -6.32
N VAL A 170 1.33 -11.12 -7.35
CA VAL A 170 1.88 -11.05 -8.71
C VAL A 170 3.13 -10.17 -8.76
N THR A 171 3.12 -9.02 -8.08
CA THR A 171 4.28 -8.11 -8.05
C THR A 171 5.48 -8.77 -7.37
N ILE A 172 5.28 -9.46 -6.25
CA ILE A 172 6.35 -10.20 -5.56
C ILE A 172 6.84 -11.34 -6.45
N ALA A 173 5.94 -12.11 -7.04
CA ALA A 173 6.28 -13.21 -7.93
C ALA A 173 7.13 -12.75 -9.12
N ALA A 174 6.70 -11.70 -9.82
CA ALA A 174 7.39 -11.16 -11.00
C ALA A 174 8.81 -10.64 -10.67
N ASN A 175 9.02 -10.16 -9.45
CA ASN A 175 10.31 -9.59 -9.02
C ASN A 175 11.12 -10.54 -8.12
N ALA A 176 10.64 -11.77 -7.88
CA ALA A 176 11.25 -12.71 -6.95
C ALA A 176 12.74 -13.00 -7.26
N PRO A 177 13.18 -13.18 -8.53
CA PRO A 177 14.60 -13.40 -8.84
C PRO A 177 15.51 -12.25 -8.37
N ILE A 178 15.11 -11.00 -8.65
CA ILE A 178 15.88 -9.82 -8.27
C ILE A 178 15.92 -9.67 -6.75
N LEU A 179 14.77 -9.85 -6.10
CA LEU A 179 14.66 -9.77 -4.65
C LEU A 179 15.51 -10.87 -3.96
N CYS A 180 15.54 -12.10 -4.49
CA CYS A 180 16.42 -13.17 -4.03
C CYS A 180 17.89 -12.79 -4.16
N LEU A 181 18.32 -12.28 -5.31
CA LEU A 181 19.73 -11.88 -5.51
C LEU A 181 20.16 -10.80 -4.51
N ILE A 182 19.31 -9.79 -4.29
CA ILE A 182 19.59 -8.72 -3.32
C ILE A 182 19.67 -9.29 -1.90
N THR A 183 18.68 -10.10 -1.48
CA THR A 183 18.63 -10.65 -0.12
C THR A 183 19.79 -11.59 0.19
N TYR A 184 20.07 -12.56 -0.70
CA TYR A 184 21.20 -13.47 -0.52
C TYR A 184 22.54 -12.75 -0.64
N GLY A 185 22.67 -11.78 -1.55
CA GLY A 185 23.88 -10.96 -1.68
C GLY A 185 24.18 -10.15 -0.42
N LEU A 186 23.17 -9.48 0.15
CA LEU A 186 23.31 -8.75 1.41
C LEU A 186 23.64 -9.68 2.58
N ALA A 187 22.97 -10.83 2.68
CA ALA A 187 23.25 -11.82 3.72
C ALA A 187 24.70 -12.33 3.63
N ALA A 188 25.16 -12.70 2.45
CA ALA A 188 26.54 -13.13 2.21
C ALA A 188 27.55 -12.03 2.55
N PHE A 189 27.28 -10.78 2.16
CA PHE A 189 28.14 -9.64 2.51
C PHE A 189 28.23 -9.40 4.01
N LEU A 190 27.11 -9.46 4.74
CA LEU A 190 27.09 -9.31 6.19
C LEU A 190 27.86 -10.44 6.89
N ILE A 191 27.67 -11.69 6.44
CA ILE A 191 28.41 -12.85 6.95
C ILE A 191 29.92 -12.68 6.70
N ALA A 192 30.31 -12.30 5.47
CA ALA A 192 31.70 -12.07 5.12
C ALA A 192 32.33 -10.93 5.95
N ARG A 193 31.61 -9.82 6.16
CA ARG A 193 32.06 -8.71 6.99
C ARG A 193 32.25 -9.12 8.46
N LEU A 194 31.33 -9.90 9.00
CA LEU A 194 31.44 -10.43 10.36
C LEU A 194 32.63 -11.40 10.49
N ALA A 195 32.82 -12.28 9.49
CA ALA A 195 33.97 -13.18 9.44
C ALA A 195 35.30 -12.40 9.33
N TYR A 196 35.38 -11.41 8.44
CA TYR A 196 36.56 -10.55 8.29
C TYR A 196 36.92 -9.82 9.58
N ARG A 197 35.92 -9.24 10.27
CA ARG A 197 36.12 -8.59 11.59
C ARG A 197 36.66 -9.55 12.66
N ARG A 198 36.28 -10.82 12.61
CA ARG A 198 36.81 -11.85 13.54
C ARG A 198 38.24 -12.27 13.18
N MET A 199 38.59 -12.30 11.90
CA MET A 199 39.91 -12.73 11.43
C MET A 199 40.98 -11.63 11.54
N VAL A 200 40.62 -10.37 11.30
CA VAL A 200 41.57 -9.25 11.37
C VAL A 200 41.81 -8.86 12.83
N LYS A 201 42.89 -9.39 13.41
CA LYS A 201 43.40 -8.91 14.70
C LYS A 201 43.81 -7.43 14.55
N PRO A 202 43.52 -6.56 15.54
CA PRO A 202 43.95 -5.17 15.49
C PRO A 202 45.46 -5.12 15.28
N LYS A 203 45.93 -4.23 14.38
CA LYS A 203 47.36 -4.04 14.17
C LYS A 203 48.02 -3.78 15.53
N PRO A 204 49.10 -4.50 15.89
CA PRO A 204 49.80 -4.21 17.12
C PRO A 204 50.23 -2.75 17.09
N VAL A 205 49.86 -2.00 18.12
CA VAL A 205 50.28 -0.61 18.28
C VAL A 205 51.81 -0.64 18.34
N LYS A 206 52.49 -0.10 17.32
CA LYS A 206 53.94 0.06 17.37
C LYS A 206 54.23 0.92 18.62
N PRO A 207 55.01 0.44 19.59
CA PRO A 207 55.35 1.25 20.75
C PRO A 207 56.09 2.50 20.24
N GLU A 208 55.61 3.67 20.63
CA GLU A 208 56.33 4.92 20.38
C GLU A 208 57.64 4.82 21.15
N LEU A 209 58.73 4.70 20.39
CA LEU A 209 60.06 4.53 20.93
C LEU A 209 60.48 5.86 21.53
N LEU A 210 60.60 5.89 22.85
CA LEU A 210 61.16 7.02 23.56
C LEU A 210 62.68 6.84 23.62
N PHE A 211 63.43 7.92 23.44
CA PHE A 211 64.89 7.90 23.55
C PHE A 211 65.32 8.61 24.82
N CYS A 212 66.21 8.02 25.59
CA CYS A 212 66.76 8.64 26.80
C CYS A 212 67.47 9.94 26.43
N PRO A 213 67.12 11.09 27.05
CA PRO A 213 67.75 12.38 26.72
C PRO A 213 69.22 12.44 27.15
N TYR A 214 69.65 11.59 28.08
CA TYR A 214 71.00 11.63 28.65
C TYR A 214 72.00 10.74 27.92
N CYS A 215 71.57 9.59 27.39
CA CYS A 215 72.48 8.63 26.74
C CYS A 215 72.02 8.18 25.35
N GLY A 216 70.84 8.61 24.89
CA GLY A 216 70.28 8.23 23.60
C GLY A 216 69.78 6.79 23.50
N ALA A 217 69.80 6.01 24.59
CA ALA A 217 69.30 4.64 24.59
C ALA A 217 67.79 4.58 24.33
N ARG A 218 67.33 3.56 23.61
CA ARG A 218 65.89 3.31 23.38
C ARG A 218 65.24 2.83 24.67
N LEU A 219 64.10 3.42 25.02
CA LEU A 219 63.34 3.15 26.22
C LEU A 219 61.93 2.64 25.88
N PRO A 220 61.41 1.67 26.64
CA PRO A 220 60.00 1.29 26.55
C PRO A 220 59.10 2.44 27.06
N ARG A 221 57.87 2.53 26.55
CA ARG A 221 56.87 3.49 27.02
C ARG A 221 56.66 3.35 28.53
N GLY A 222 56.70 4.47 29.25
CA GLY A 222 56.50 4.51 30.71
C GLY A 222 57.74 4.18 31.54
N ALA A 223 58.93 4.07 30.93
CA ALA A 223 60.17 3.90 31.69
C ALA A 223 60.46 5.15 32.56
N LEU A 224 60.40 4.98 33.88
CA LEU A 224 60.77 6.04 34.84
C LEU A 224 62.28 6.21 34.98
N TYR A 225 63.06 5.16 34.68
CA TYR A 225 64.52 5.17 34.76
C TYR A 225 65.13 4.50 33.52
N CYS A 226 66.27 5.01 33.08
CA CYS A 226 67.02 4.40 31.99
C CYS A 226 67.82 3.19 32.51
N PRO A 227 67.63 1.98 31.97
CA PRO A 227 68.36 0.79 32.42
C PRO A 227 69.85 0.81 32.04
N TYR A 228 70.25 1.70 31.12
CA TYR A 228 71.62 1.79 30.64
C TYR A 228 72.45 2.83 31.39
N CYS A 229 71.89 4.02 31.66
CA CYS A 229 72.61 5.09 32.37
C CYS A 229 72.13 5.35 33.81
N GLY A 230 71.07 4.67 34.27
CA GLY A 230 70.52 4.80 35.61
C GLY A 230 69.74 6.10 35.87
N GLN A 231 69.73 7.06 34.94
CA GLN A 231 69.06 8.35 35.15
C GLN A 231 67.54 8.23 35.06
N ARG A 232 66.85 9.05 35.88
CA ARG A 232 65.40 9.18 35.84
C ARG A 232 64.97 9.90 34.58
N VAL A 233 64.00 9.36 33.87
CA VAL A 233 63.53 9.89 32.59
C VAL A 233 62.21 10.61 32.83
N GLN A 234 62.21 11.93 32.65
CA GLN A 234 60.99 12.75 32.67
C GLN A 234 60.68 13.15 31.23
N TYR A 235 59.51 12.74 30.74
CA TYR A 235 58.93 13.19 29.47
C TYR A 235 57.73 14.08 29.76
#